data_AF-A0AAW6PDI9-F1
#
_entry.id   AF-A0AAW6PDI9-F1
#
_cell.length_a   1.000
_cell.length_b   1.000
_cell.length_c   1.000
_cell.angle_alpha   90.00
_cell.angle_beta   90.00
_cell.angle_gamma   90.00
#
_symmetry.space_group_name_H-M   'P 1'
#
loop_
_entity.id
_entity.type
_entity.pdbx_description
1 polymer ?
#
loop_
_entity_poly.entity_id
_entity_poly.type
_entity_poly.pdbx_seq_one_letter_code
_entity_poly.pdbx_strand_id
1 'polypeptide(L)'
;MAISVFDLFKIGIGPSSSHTVGPMRAAALFVGALRERQLLPRVSRVEVKLYGSLSATGVGHGTDRAVIMGLMGEWPDRIDPSQIAPRMADLLGSGELLLAGERRIAFDWVRDMRLLEENLPYHPNAMSLVAYEGDAELYADTYYSIGGGFVVDAEQAATGSLDQDATRLPYDFNSAAELLQLCRRHNLRVSQLMLANERMWRSDTDTRDGLMRIWRAMQDCVNNGLKAEGILPGGLNVQRRAARLHRNLLEIGKPNVIGSTLSAMEWVNLYALAVNEENAAGGRMVTAPTNGAAGIVPAVLHYYMRFNPDASEQDVVDFFLAAAAVGILCKKNASISGAEVGCQG
;
A
#
# COMPACT_ATOMS: atom_id res chain seq x y z
N MET A 1 -16.68 -6.74 12.83
CA MET A 1 -15.92 -6.46 11.60
C MET A 1 -15.06 -7.67 11.29
N ALA A 2 -15.32 -8.31 10.15
CA ALA A 2 -14.43 -9.34 9.63
C ALA A 2 -13.26 -8.66 8.90
N ILE A 3 -12.06 -9.19 9.07
CA ILE A 3 -10.83 -8.66 8.46
C ILE A 3 -10.12 -9.83 7.80
N SER A 4 -9.82 -9.68 6.51
CA SER A 4 -9.12 -10.67 5.70
C SER A 4 -7.60 -10.44 5.74
N VAL A 5 -6.81 -11.48 5.50
CA VAL A 5 -5.36 -11.38 5.32
C VAL A 5 -4.98 -10.34 4.25
N PHE A 6 -5.79 -10.21 3.21
CA PHE A 6 -5.60 -9.24 2.14
C PHE A 6 -5.97 -7.81 2.52
N ASP A 7 -6.57 -7.58 3.70
CA ASP A 7 -6.76 -6.24 4.25
C ASP A 7 -5.50 -5.70 4.91
N LEU A 8 -4.63 -6.60 5.38
CA LEU A 8 -3.36 -6.27 6.01
C LEU A 8 -2.23 -6.19 4.98
N PHE A 9 -2.19 -7.16 4.05
CA PHE A 9 -1.18 -7.27 3.01
C PHE A 9 -1.74 -6.85 1.65
N LYS A 10 -1.44 -5.61 1.24
CA LYS A 10 -1.92 -5.02 -0.01
C LYS A 10 -0.76 -4.59 -0.87
N ILE A 11 -0.79 -5.01 -2.13
CA ILE A 11 0.13 -4.52 -3.14
C ILE A 11 -0.23 -3.05 -3.46
N GLY A 12 0.78 -2.19 -3.54
CA GLY A 12 0.63 -0.78 -3.80
C GLY A 12 1.94 -0.16 -4.30
N ILE A 13 2.14 1.12 -4.02
CA ILE A 13 3.37 1.86 -4.30
C ILE A 13 3.80 2.64 -3.06
N GLY A 14 5.10 2.88 -2.93
CA GLY A 14 5.66 3.78 -1.93
C GLY A 14 5.43 5.26 -2.28
N PRO A 15 5.73 6.19 -1.36
CA PRO A 15 6.25 5.93 -0.01
C PRO A 15 5.19 5.73 1.07
N SER A 16 3.92 6.09 0.82
CA SER A 16 2.91 6.16 1.89
C SER A 16 1.58 5.52 1.52
N SER A 17 1.05 4.69 2.42
CA SER A 17 -0.28 4.12 2.23
C SER A 17 -1.37 5.19 2.33
N SER A 18 -1.24 6.17 3.23
CA SER A 18 -2.23 7.23 3.44
C SER A 18 -2.07 8.41 2.48
N HIS A 19 -0.84 8.74 2.08
CA HIS A 19 -0.56 9.92 1.25
C HIS A 19 -0.26 9.57 -0.23
N THR A 20 -0.03 8.30 -0.57
CA THR A 20 0.23 7.88 -1.96
C THR A 20 -0.84 6.91 -2.46
N VAL A 21 -1.00 5.76 -1.79
CA VAL A 21 -1.93 4.71 -2.23
C VAL A 21 -3.39 5.17 -2.12
N GLY A 22 -3.78 5.77 -1.00
CA GLY A 22 -5.14 6.28 -0.80
C GLY A 22 -5.53 7.33 -1.85
N PRO A 23 -4.78 8.44 -2.01
CA PRO A 23 -5.10 9.47 -3.00
C PRO A 23 -5.13 8.96 -4.44
N MET A 24 -4.23 8.06 -4.83
CA MET A 24 -4.28 7.41 -6.15
C MET A 24 -5.56 6.59 -6.34
N ARG A 25 -5.94 5.80 -5.33
CA ARG A 25 -7.17 5.00 -5.36
C ARG A 25 -8.41 5.89 -5.43
N ALA A 26 -8.46 6.97 -4.64
CA ALA A 26 -9.55 7.95 -4.67
C ALA A 26 -9.72 8.56 -6.06
N ALA A 27 -8.62 8.94 -6.71
CA ALA A 27 -8.66 9.44 -8.08
C ALA A 27 -9.11 8.39 -9.12
N ALA A 28 -8.68 7.13 -8.97
CA ALA A 28 -9.14 6.05 -9.83
C ALA A 28 -10.64 5.74 -9.64
N LEU A 29 -11.15 5.82 -8.41
CA LEU A 29 -12.58 5.70 -8.08
C LEU A 29 -13.38 6.84 -8.71
N PHE A 30 -12.90 8.08 -8.59
CA PHE A 30 -13.52 9.24 -9.23
C PHE A 30 -13.63 9.08 -10.75
N VAL A 31 -12.56 8.60 -11.41
CA VAL A 31 -12.60 8.27 -12.84
C VAL A 31 -13.59 7.16 -13.15
N GLY A 32 -13.68 6.14 -12.29
CA GLY A 32 -14.70 5.09 -12.38
C GLY A 32 -16.11 5.67 -12.35
N ALA A 33 -16.40 6.55 -11.38
CA ALA A 33 -17.69 7.23 -11.26
C ALA A 33 -18.02 8.09 -12.49
N LEU A 34 -17.03 8.79 -13.07
CA LEU A 34 -17.21 9.53 -14.32
C LEU A 34 -17.59 8.63 -15.51
N ARG A 35 -16.98 7.43 -15.59
CA ARG A 35 -17.31 6.43 -16.62
C ARG A 35 -18.71 5.85 -16.43
N GLU A 36 -19.04 5.44 -15.21
CA GLU A 36 -20.36 4.87 -14.87
C GLU A 36 -21.50 5.86 -15.15
N ARG A 37 -21.27 7.15 -14.87
CA ARG A 37 -22.21 8.24 -15.14
C ARG A 37 -22.18 8.72 -16.60
N GLN A 38 -21.34 8.13 -17.45
CA GLN A 38 -21.16 8.52 -18.86
C GLN A 38 -20.78 10.00 -19.06
N LEU A 39 -20.10 10.60 -18.08
CA LEU A 39 -19.69 12.01 -18.10
C LEU A 39 -18.32 12.22 -18.75
N LEU A 40 -17.48 11.18 -18.81
CA LEU A 40 -16.11 11.26 -19.32
C LEU A 40 -15.98 11.98 -20.68
N PRO A 41 -16.86 11.76 -21.69
CA PRO A 41 -16.78 12.47 -22.99
C PRO A 41 -17.12 13.96 -22.95
N ARG A 42 -17.57 14.50 -21.81
CA ARG A 42 -17.91 15.91 -21.64
C ARG A 42 -16.86 16.67 -20.84
N VAL A 43 -16.04 15.96 -20.06
CA VAL A 43 -15.02 16.58 -19.20
C VAL A 43 -13.99 17.33 -20.04
N SER A 44 -13.79 18.61 -19.77
CA SER A 44 -12.76 19.45 -20.40
C SER A 44 -11.68 19.91 -19.43
N ARG A 45 -11.93 19.81 -18.12
CA ARG A 45 -11.00 20.19 -17.05
C ARG A 45 -11.30 19.35 -15.80
N VAL A 46 -10.26 19.00 -15.05
CA VAL A 46 -10.37 18.43 -13.70
C VAL A 46 -9.59 19.30 -12.73
N GLU A 47 -10.16 19.57 -11.56
CA GLU A 47 -9.50 20.26 -10.45
C GLU A 47 -9.32 19.27 -9.28
N VAL A 48 -8.13 19.30 -8.68
CA VAL A 48 -7.73 18.54 -7.51
C VAL A 48 -7.52 19.51 -6.36
N LYS A 49 -8.19 19.26 -5.23
CA LYS A 49 -8.02 20.01 -3.98
C LYS A 49 -7.53 19.05 -2.90
N LEU A 50 -6.30 19.25 -2.44
CA LEU A 50 -5.72 18.51 -1.31
C LEU A 50 -5.86 19.36 -0.06
N TYR A 51 -6.37 18.77 1.02
CA TYR A 51 -6.68 19.45 2.28
C TYR A 51 -5.78 18.96 3.41
N GLY A 52 -5.64 19.77 4.45
CA GLY A 52 -5.04 19.38 5.72
C GLY A 52 -3.67 18.72 5.60
N SER A 53 -3.52 17.53 6.17
CA SER A 53 -2.24 16.79 6.16
C SER A 53 -1.82 16.31 4.76
N LEU A 54 -2.79 16.01 3.87
CA LEU A 54 -2.49 15.68 2.47
C LEU A 54 -1.87 16.87 1.73
N SER A 55 -2.32 18.09 2.04
CA SER A 55 -1.74 19.32 1.50
C SER A 55 -0.33 19.55 2.06
N ALA A 56 -0.20 19.54 3.38
CA ALA A 56 1.03 19.94 4.08
C ALA A 56 2.24 19.03 3.76
N THR A 57 2.02 17.73 3.60
CA THR A 57 3.11 16.76 3.36
C THR A 57 3.03 16.08 2.00
N GLY A 58 2.06 16.45 1.17
CA GLY A 58 1.73 15.71 -0.06
C GLY A 58 2.85 15.67 -1.07
N VAL A 59 3.56 16.78 -1.28
CA VAL A 59 4.67 16.86 -2.24
C VAL A 59 5.81 15.91 -1.84
N GLY A 60 6.16 15.84 -0.55
CA GLY A 60 7.19 14.94 -0.04
C GLY A 60 6.80 13.45 -0.16
N HIS A 61 5.50 13.16 -0.07
CA HIS A 61 4.94 11.81 -0.21
C HIS A 61 4.51 11.46 -1.65
N GLY A 62 4.68 12.37 -2.60
CA GLY A 62 4.25 12.20 -4.00
C GLY A 62 2.74 12.09 -4.18
N THR A 63 1.94 12.69 -3.29
CA THR A 63 0.47 12.68 -3.34
C THR A 63 -0.06 13.26 -4.65
N ASP A 64 0.49 14.40 -5.06
CA ASP A 64 0.19 15.07 -6.32
C ASP A 64 0.34 14.12 -7.52
N ARG A 65 1.51 13.48 -7.63
CA ARG A 65 1.81 12.52 -8.70
C ARG A 65 0.88 11.31 -8.64
N ALA A 66 0.61 10.81 -7.43
CA ALA A 66 -0.25 9.65 -7.21
C ALA A 66 -1.69 9.94 -7.66
N VAL A 67 -2.22 11.12 -7.35
CA VAL A 67 -3.55 11.57 -7.80
C VAL A 67 -3.59 11.69 -9.31
N ILE A 68 -2.57 12.29 -9.94
CA ILE A 68 -2.50 12.39 -11.41
C ILE A 68 -2.51 11.00 -12.05
N MET A 69 -1.72 10.05 -11.55
CA MET A 69 -1.75 8.68 -12.07
C MET A 69 -3.14 8.03 -11.92
N GLY A 70 -3.79 8.21 -10.77
CA GLY A 70 -5.17 7.74 -10.57
C GLY A 70 -6.17 8.38 -11.54
N LEU A 71 -6.04 9.69 -11.80
CA LEU A 71 -6.84 10.39 -12.81
C LEU A 71 -6.56 9.89 -14.23
N MET A 72 -5.35 9.41 -14.52
CA MET A 72 -5.04 8.72 -15.78
C MET A 72 -5.60 7.28 -15.84
N GLY A 73 -6.33 6.83 -14.80
CA GLY A 73 -6.96 5.51 -14.74
C GLY A 73 -6.10 4.40 -14.14
N GLU A 74 -4.91 4.75 -13.62
CA GLU A 74 -4.00 3.78 -13.01
C GLU A 74 -4.42 3.43 -11.58
N TRP A 75 -4.20 2.18 -11.19
CA TRP A 75 -4.47 1.70 -9.83
C TRP A 75 -3.16 1.42 -9.08
N PRO A 76 -3.06 1.72 -7.78
CA PRO A 76 -1.81 1.59 -7.04
C PRO A 76 -1.27 0.16 -7.02
N ASP A 77 -2.12 -0.86 -7.04
CA ASP A 77 -1.77 -2.27 -7.10
C ASP A 77 -1.33 -2.75 -8.50
N ARG A 78 -1.53 -1.94 -9.55
CA ARG A 78 -1.34 -2.33 -10.96
C ARG A 78 -0.32 -1.48 -11.71
N ILE A 79 -0.18 -0.20 -11.35
CA ILE A 79 0.72 0.73 -12.03
C ILE A 79 2.16 0.27 -11.98
N ASP A 80 2.87 0.24 -13.11
CA ASP A 80 4.33 0.13 -13.08
C ASP A 80 4.94 1.44 -12.53
N PRO A 81 5.61 1.43 -11.37
CA PRO A 81 6.19 2.64 -10.78
C PRO A 81 7.19 3.34 -11.70
N SER A 82 7.85 2.60 -12.61
CA SER A 82 8.79 3.17 -13.57
C SER A 82 8.13 4.16 -14.54
N GLN A 83 6.82 4.04 -14.75
CA GLN A 83 6.05 4.88 -15.67
C GLN A 83 5.58 6.19 -15.05
N ILE A 84 5.67 6.35 -13.73
CA ILE A 84 5.19 7.56 -13.05
C ILE A 84 5.99 8.78 -13.50
N ALA A 85 7.32 8.74 -13.43
CA ALA A 85 8.16 9.89 -13.77
C ALA A 85 8.06 10.30 -15.25
N PRO A 86 8.12 9.39 -16.25
CA PRO A 86 7.90 9.73 -17.65
C PRO A 86 6.54 10.38 -17.91
N ARG A 87 5.45 9.81 -17.41
CA ARG A 87 4.10 10.36 -17.63
C ARG A 87 3.89 11.72 -16.96
N MET A 88 4.51 11.93 -15.80
CA MET A 88 4.52 13.25 -15.16
C MET A 88 5.28 14.28 -16.01
N ALA A 89 6.41 13.91 -16.60
CA ALA A 89 7.16 14.79 -17.49
C ALA A 89 6.35 15.14 -18.75
N ASP A 90 5.64 14.17 -19.33
CA ASP A 90 4.78 14.39 -20.49
C ASP A 90 3.63 15.36 -20.17
N LEU A 91 2.96 15.19 -19.03
CA LEU A 91 1.90 16.10 -18.58
C LEU A 91 2.45 17.52 -18.38
N LEU A 92 3.56 17.67 -17.66
CA LEU A 92 4.14 18.98 -17.37
C LEU A 92 4.67 19.68 -18.63
N GLY A 93 5.14 18.92 -19.62
CA GLY A 93 5.62 19.45 -20.90
C GLY A 93 4.50 19.83 -21.87
N SER A 94 3.40 19.07 -21.87
CA SER A 94 2.27 19.31 -22.79
C SER A 94 1.19 20.23 -22.22
N GLY A 95 1.04 20.30 -20.89
CA GLY A 95 -0.13 20.90 -20.24
C GLY A 95 -1.41 20.11 -20.44
N GLU A 96 -1.31 18.84 -20.87
CA GLU A 96 -2.45 17.95 -21.12
C GLU A 96 -2.42 16.74 -20.19
N LEU A 97 -3.55 16.48 -19.52
CA LEU A 97 -3.80 15.25 -18.77
C LEU A 97 -4.55 14.26 -19.65
N LEU A 98 -4.03 13.03 -19.79
CA LEU A 98 -4.74 11.92 -20.42
C LEU A 98 -5.71 11.28 -19.42
N LEU A 99 -6.83 11.94 -19.17
CA LEU A 99 -7.86 11.50 -18.25
C LEU A 99 -8.37 10.10 -18.62
N ALA A 100 -8.41 9.22 -17.63
CA ALA A 100 -8.80 7.82 -17.73
C ALA A 100 -7.98 6.97 -18.74
N GLY A 101 -6.87 7.50 -19.28
CA GLY A 101 -6.14 6.88 -20.38
C GLY A 101 -6.80 7.05 -21.74
N GLU A 102 -7.88 7.84 -21.83
CA GLU A 102 -8.74 7.93 -23.02
C GLU A 102 -8.83 9.35 -23.59
N ARG A 103 -8.94 10.37 -22.73
CA ARG A 103 -9.29 11.73 -23.13
C ARG A 103 -8.24 12.72 -22.69
N ARG A 104 -7.69 13.46 -23.65
CA ARG A 104 -6.80 14.59 -23.37
C ARG A 104 -7.62 15.81 -22.94
N ILE A 105 -7.28 16.36 -21.79
CA ILE A 105 -7.87 17.59 -21.25
C ILE A 105 -6.76 18.54 -20.83
N ALA A 106 -7.02 19.85 -20.91
CA ALA A 106 -6.07 20.84 -20.40
C ALA A 106 -5.93 20.71 -18.88
N PHE A 107 -4.69 20.71 -18.39
CA PHE A 107 -4.38 20.67 -16.97
C PHE A 107 -3.28 21.69 -16.67
N ASP A 108 -3.68 22.78 -16.03
CA ASP A 108 -2.77 23.81 -15.55
C ASP A 108 -2.41 23.50 -14.10
N TRP A 109 -1.14 23.24 -13.83
CA TRP A 109 -0.71 22.80 -12.49
C TRP A 109 -1.04 23.80 -11.38
N VAL A 110 -0.89 25.10 -11.64
CA VAL A 110 -1.13 26.15 -10.63
C VAL A 110 -2.62 26.34 -10.39
N ARG A 111 -3.43 26.22 -11.44
CA ARG A 111 -4.88 26.38 -11.36
C ARG A 111 -5.59 25.14 -10.84
N ASP A 112 -5.16 23.96 -11.26
CA ASP A 112 -5.92 22.71 -11.15
C ASP A 112 -5.38 21.78 -10.06
N MET A 113 -4.18 22.00 -9.51
CA MET A 113 -3.65 21.28 -8.34
C MET A 113 -3.55 22.23 -7.14
N ARG A 114 -4.61 22.26 -6.31
CA ARG A 114 -4.72 23.16 -5.16
C ARG A 114 -4.29 22.46 -3.87
N LEU A 115 -3.30 23.05 -3.21
CA LEU A 115 -2.86 22.68 -1.87
C LEU A 115 -3.50 23.65 -0.86
N LEU A 116 -4.43 23.16 -0.04
CA LEU A 116 -5.22 23.94 0.89
C LEU A 116 -4.86 23.55 2.33
N GLU A 117 -4.57 24.55 3.18
CA GLU A 117 -4.18 24.31 4.58
C GLU A 117 -5.37 23.91 5.47
N GLU A 118 -6.58 24.20 5.03
CA GLU A 118 -7.81 23.90 5.75
C GLU A 118 -8.02 22.39 5.93
N ASN A 119 -8.46 22.01 7.12
CA ASN A 119 -8.91 20.65 7.40
C ASN A 119 -10.42 20.54 7.15
N LEU A 120 -10.84 19.45 6.51
CA LEU A 120 -12.26 19.13 6.43
C LEU A 120 -12.73 18.43 7.73
N PRO A 121 -14.04 18.54 8.09
CA PRO A 121 -14.52 18.12 9.41
C PRO A 121 -14.36 16.63 9.75
N TYR A 122 -14.36 15.74 8.76
CA TYR A 122 -14.37 14.30 9.00
C TYR A 122 -12.97 13.73 9.29
N HIS A 123 -11.97 14.07 8.48
CA HIS A 123 -10.62 13.51 8.61
C HIS A 123 -9.57 14.47 7.99
N PRO A 124 -8.38 14.63 8.58
CA PRO A 124 -7.35 15.58 8.10
C PRO A 124 -6.72 15.20 6.76
N ASN A 125 -6.79 13.94 6.36
CA ASN A 125 -6.38 13.50 5.03
C ASN A 125 -7.59 13.52 4.08
N ALA A 126 -7.90 14.69 3.51
CA ALA A 126 -9.04 14.84 2.62
C ALA A 126 -8.62 15.37 1.24
N MET A 127 -9.36 14.97 0.22
CA MET A 127 -9.17 15.39 -1.15
C MET A 127 -10.52 15.56 -1.84
N SER A 128 -10.72 16.67 -2.54
CA SER A 128 -11.87 16.85 -3.43
C SER A 128 -11.43 16.85 -4.88
N LEU A 129 -12.18 16.15 -5.72
CA LEU A 129 -11.97 16.05 -7.15
C LEU A 129 -13.20 16.60 -7.86
N VAL A 130 -12.98 17.51 -8.80
CA VAL A 130 -14.06 18.19 -9.53
C VAL A 130 -13.81 18.11 -11.02
N ALA A 131 -14.79 17.63 -11.78
CA ALA A 131 -14.77 17.59 -13.24
C ALA A 131 -15.68 18.68 -13.81
N TYR A 132 -15.21 19.35 -14.86
CA TYR A 132 -15.90 20.47 -15.50
C TYR A 132 -16.13 20.25 -16.99
N GLU A 133 -17.18 20.87 -17.53
CA GLU A 133 -17.40 21.13 -18.96
C GLU A 133 -17.37 22.66 -19.17
N GLY A 134 -16.27 23.16 -19.74
CA GLY A 134 -15.95 24.59 -19.66
C GLY A 134 -15.76 25.01 -18.20
N ASP A 135 -16.58 25.97 -17.75
CA ASP A 135 -16.63 26.44 -16.36
C ASP A 135 -17.77 25.81 -15.54
N ALA A 136 -18.63 25.00 -16.16
CA ALA A 136 -19.73 24.33 -15.46
C ALA A 136 -19.23 23.04 -14.77
N GLU A 137 -19.54 22.90 -13.49
CA GLU A 137 -19.26 21.68 -12.73
C GLU A 137 -20.16 20.53 -13.22
N LEU A 138 -19.55 19.43 -13.64
CA LEU A 138 -20.25 18.21 -14.04
C LEU A 138 -20.43 17.23 -12.88
N TYR A 139 -19.37 17.10 -12.08
CA TYR A 139 -19.31 16.15 -10.97
C TYR A 139 -18.23 16.57 -10.00
N ALA A 140 -18.54 16.53 -8.71
CA ALA A 140 -17.60 16.72 -7.63
C ALA A 140 -17.79 15.63 -6.58
N ASP A 141 -16.69 15.19 -5.99
CA ASP A 141 -16.71 14.26 -4.89
C ASP A 141 -15.54 14.52 -3.94
N THR A 142 -15.70 14.15 -2.67
CA THR A 142 -14.68 14.30 -1.64
C THR A 142 -14.36 12.96 -1.03
N TYR A 143 -13.07 12.65 -0.95
CA TYR A 143 -12.52 11.40 -0.46
C TYR A 143 -11.63 11.63 0.75
N TYR A 144 -11.65 10.69 1.68
CA TYR A 144 -10.85 10.69 2.89
C TYR A 144 -9.95 9.46 2.94
N SER A 145 -8.64 9.67 3.10
CA SER A 145 -7.65 8.59 3.22
C SER A 145 -7.40 8.27 4.69
N ILE A 146 -8.10 7.24 5.19
CA ILE A 146 -8.19 6.90 6.63
C ILE A 146 -7.12 5.90 7.11
N GLY A 147 -6.10 5.61 6.29
CA GLY A 147 -4.97 4.74 6.64
C GLY A 147 -5.00 3.37 5.96
N GLY A 148 -3.84 2.70 5.89
CA GLY A 148 -3.71 1.39 5.23
C GLY A 148 -4.08 1.35 3.73
N GLY A 149 -4.14 2.52 3.07
CA GLY A 149 -4.61 2.65 1.69
C GLY A 149 -6.13 2.54 1.50
N PHE A 150 -6.90 2.57 2.59
CA PHE A 150 -8.35 2.65 2.55
C PHE A 150 -8.81 4.10 2.30
N VAL A 151 -9.87 4.23 1.50
CA VAL A 151 -10.49 5.49 1.14
C VAL A 151 -11.99 5.36 1.39
N VAL A 152 -12.58 6.41 1.94
CA VAL A 152 -14.04 6.57 2.01
C VAL A 152 -14.46 7.86 1.32
N ASP A 153 -15.60 7.87 0.65
CA ASP A 153 -16.17 9.08 0.06
C ASP A 153 -17.00 9.89 1.10
N ALA A 154 -17.50 11.05 0.67
CA ALA A 154 -18.26 11.96 1.52
C ALA A 154 -19.61 11.37 1.96
N GLU A 155 -20.23 10.54 1.13
CA GLU A 155 -21.51 9.89 1.44
C GLU A 155 -21.31 8.82 2.53
N GLN A 156 -20.28 8.00 2.40
CA GLN A 156 -19.87 7.01 3.40
C GLN A 156 -19.45 7.67 4.72
N ALA A 157 -18.72 8.80 4.64
CA ALA A 157 -18.33 9.58 5.81
C ALA A 157 -19.56 10.17 6.55
N ALA A 158 -20.55 10.69 5.82
CA ALA A 158 -21.74 11.29 6.40
C ALA A 158 -22.69 10.28 7.04
N THR A 159 -22.79 9.08 6.45
CA THR A 159 -23.63 7.99 6.97
C THR A 159 -22.96 7.21 8.11
N GLY A 160 -21.66 7.41 8.34
CA GLY A 160 -20.87 6.65 9.31
C GLY A 160 -20.70 5.19 8.92
N SER A 161 -21.10 4.80 7.70
CA SER A 161 -20.84 3.48 7.15
C SER A 161 -19.39 3.42 6.68
N LEU A 162 -18.48 3.25 7.63
CA LEU A 162 -17.27 2.51 7.29
C LEU A 162 -17.78 1.15 6.80
N ASP A 163 -17.44 0.74 5.58
CA ASP A 163 -17.71 -0.60 5.05
C ASP A 163 -17.03 -1.63 5.97
N GLN A 164 -17.67 -1.90 7.11
CA GLN A 164 -17.26 -2.92 8.03
C GLN A 164 -17.83 -4.19 7.46
N ASP A 165 -16.97 -5.02 6.88
CA ASP A 165 -17.38 -6.30 6.38
C ASP A 165 -18.13 -7.09 7.48
N ALA A 166 -19.43 -7.29 7.24
CA ALA A 166 -20.36 -7.97 8.15
C ALA A 166 -20.37 -9.49 7.94
N THR A 167 -19.45 -10.01 7.12
CA THR A 167 -19.26 -11.44 6.89
C THR A 167 -19.10 -12.17 8.22
N ARG A 168 -19.93 -13.20 8.43
CA ARG A 168 -19.86 -14.03 9.63
C ARG A 168 -18.75 -15.06 9.46
N LEU A 169 -17.72 -14.96 10.30
CA LEU A 169 -16.60 -15.89 10.28
C LEU A 169 -16.93 -17.17 11.06
N PRO A 170 -16.53 -18.36 10.56
CA PRO A 170 -16.74 -19.62 11.27
C PRO A 170 -15.96 -19.68 12.59
N TYR A 171 -14.79 -19.05 12.64
CA TYR A 171 -13.94 -18.97 13.82
C TYR A 171 -13.60 -17.51 14.13
N ASP A 172 -14.60 -16.74 14.55
CA ASP A 172 -14.39 -15.35 14.96
C ASP A 172 -13.69 -15.28 16.34
N PHE A 173 -12.69 -14.42 16.45
CA PHE A 173 -11.92 -14.20 17.68
C PHE A 173 -11.65 -12.71 17.88
N ASN A 174 -11.67 -12.26 19.14
CA ASN A 174 -11.41 -10.88 19.52
C ASN A 174 -10.23 -10.76 20.52
N SER A 175 -9.75 -11.87 21.08
CA SER A 175 -8.56 -11.90 21.94
C SER A 175 -7.63 -13.07 21.61
N ALA A 176 -6.36 -12.94 22.00
CA ALA A 176 -5.40 -14.04 21.87
C ALA A 176 -5.85 -15.30 22.63
N ALA A 177 -6.51 -15.13 23.78
CA ALA A 177 -7.05 -16.23 24.57
C ALA A 177 -8.15 -16.98 23.80
N GLU A 178 -9.07 -16.26 23.15
CA GLU A 178 -10.12 -16.85 22.31
C GLU A 178 -9.54 -17.56 21.09
N LEU A 179 -8.57 -16.94 20.39
CA LEU A 179 -7.89 -17.57 19.25
C LEU A 179 -7.27 -18.92 19.66
N LEU A 180 -6.54 -18.95 20.78
CA LEU A 180 -5.93 -20.18 21.29
C LEU A 180 -6.98 -21.22 21.73
N GLN A 181 -8.09 -20.77 22.32
CA GLN A 181 -9.20 -21.66 22.71
C GLN A 181 -9.84 -22.32 21.48
N LEU A 182 -10.09 -21.55 20.42
CA LEU A 182 -10.65 -22.07 19.16
C LEU A 182 -9.70 -23.05 18.48
N CYS A 183 -8.41 -22.72 18.38
CA CYS A 183 -7.39 -23.63 17.85
C CYS A 183 -7.39 -24.97 18.58
N ARG A 184 -7.42 -24.95 19.92
CA ARG A 184 -7.46 -26.19 20.74
C ARG A 184 -8.77 -26.95 20.55
N ARG A 185 -9.91 -26.26 20.57
CA ARG A 185 -11.24 -26.88 20.43
C ARG A 185 -11.41 -27.59 19.08
N HIS A 186 -10.88 -27.01 18.01
CA HIS A 186 -11.04 -27.51 16.65
C HIS A 186 -9.83 -28.31 16.15
N ASN A 187 -8.79 -28.47 16.97
CA ASN A 187 -7.53 -29.12 16.62
C ASN A 187 -6.89 -28.52 15.35
N LEU A 188 -6.86 -27.19 15.27
CA LEU A 188 -6.32 -26.43 14.14
C LEU A 188 -5.11 -25.61 14.58
N ARG A 189 -4.12 -25.49 13.69
CA ARG A 189 -3.09 -24.44 13.80
C ARG A 189 -3.71 -23.07 13.53
N VAL A 190 -3.05 -22.01 13.99
CA VAL A 190 -3.50 -20.62 13.72
C VAL A 190 -3.66 -20.36 12.22
N SER A 191 -2.72 -20.80 11.39
CA SER A 191 -2.80 -20.65 9.93
C SER A 191 -4.00 -21.38 9.32
N GLN A 192 -4.31 -22.59 9.80
CA GLN A 192 -5.44 -23.39 9.32
C GLN A 192 -6.78 -22.80 9.74
N LEU A 193 -6.87 -22.27 10.97
CA LEU A 193 -8.05 -21.55 11.44
C LEU A 193 -8.29 -20.30 10.58
N MET A 194 -7.23 -19.54 10.30
CA MET A 194 -7.31 -18.38 9.41
C MET A 194 -7.69 -18.76 7.99
N LEU A 195 -7.10 -19.80 7.40
CA LEU A 195 -7.51 -20.30 6.08
C LEU A 195 -9.00 -20.65 6.04
N ALA A 196 -9.52 -21.27 7.10
CA ALA A 196 -10.93 -21.60 7.18
C ALA A 196 -11.84 -20.37 7.31
N ASN A 197 -11.37 -19.28 7.93
CA ASN A 197 -12.06 -17.99 7.91
C ASN A 197 -12.02 -17.36 6.52
N GLU A 198 -10.90 -17.44 5.80
CA GLU A 198 -10.77 -16.87 4.45
C GLU A 198 -11.74 -17.48 3.42
N ARG A 199 -12.18 -18.73 3.66
CA ARG A 199 -13.20 -19.44 2.86
C ARG A 199 -14.53 -18.70 2.74
N MET A 200 -14.80 -17.77 3.65
CA MET A 200 -16.02 -16.96 3.59
C MET A 200 -16.01 -15.95 2.46
N TRP A 201 -14.82 -15.58 1.95
CA TRP A 201 -14.68 -14.64 0.85
C TRP A 201 -14.23 -15.28 -0.45
N ARG A 202 -13.40 -16.32 -0.38
CA ARG A 202 -12.79 -16.93 -1.56
C ARG A 202 -12.31 -18.36 -1.30
N SER A 203 -12.04 -19.13 -2.35
CA SER A 203 -11.57 -20.50 -2.19
C SER A 203 -10.19 -20.58 -1.54
N ASP A 204 -9.81 -21.76 -1.03
CA ASP A 204 -8.46 -21.98 -0.51
C ASP A 204 -7.40 -21.76 -1.60
N THR A 205 -7.71 -22.15 -2.85
CA THR A 205 -6.81 -21.96 -4.00
C THR A 205 -6.60 -20.47 -4.27
N ASP A 206 -7.68 -19.68 -4.34
CA ASP A 206 -7.58 -18.23 -4.56
C ASP A 206 -6.83 -17.53 -3.43
N THR A 207 -7.01 -18.00 -2.19
CA THR A 207 -6.27 -17.51 -1.03
C THR A 207 -4.78 -17.80 -1.18
N ARG A 208 -4.41 -19.05 -1.49
CA ARG A 208 -2.99 -19.43 -1.70
C ARG A 208 -2.37 -18.63 -2.85
N ASP A 209 -3.04 -18.53 -3.98
CA ASP A 209 -2.55 -17.79 -5.15
C ASP A 209 -2.38 -16.30 -4.84
N GLY A 210 -3.32 -15.71 -4.10
CA GLY A 210 -3.21 -14.33 -3.63
C GLY A 210 -2.01 -14.10 -2.73
N LEU A 211 -1.76 -14.99 -1.77
CA LEU A 211 -0.61 -14.91 -0.87
C LEU A 211 0.71 -15.09 -1.63
N MET A 212 0.75 -15.99 -2.62
CA MET A 212 1.92 -16.15 -3.48
C MET A 212 2.17 -14.94 -4.38
N ARG A 213 1.13 -14.25 -4.85
CA ARG A 213 1.29 -12.96 -5.55
C ARG A 213 1.90 -11.88 -4.64
N ILE A 214 1.42 -11.78 -3.40
CA ILE A 214 2.02 -10.90 -2.38
C ILE A 214 3.49 -11.25 -2.16
N TRP A 215 3.80 -12.53 -2.00
CA TRP A 215 5.17 -12.98 -1.78
C TRP A 215 6.08 -12.64 -2.95
N ARG A 216 5.63 -12.84 -4.19
CA ARG A 216 6.38 -12.44 -5.39
C ARG A 216 6.64 -10.93 -5.42
N ALA A 217 5.63 -10.10 -5.13
CA ALA A 217 5.80 -8.65 -5.06
C ALA A 217 6.81 -8.23 -3.97
N MET A 218 6.81 -8.90 -2.81
CA MET A 218 7.81 -8.70 -1.76
C MET A 218 9.23 -9.09 -2.20
N GLN A 219 9.38 -10.22 -2.88
CA GLN A 219 10.66 -10.68 -3.43
C GLN A 219 11.20 -9.71 -4.49
N ASP A 220 10.34 -9.25 -5.40
CA ASP A 220 10.71 -8.28 -6.43
C ASP A 220 11.16 -6.96 -5.80
N CYS A 221 10.44 -6.48 -4.78
CA CYS A 221 10.82 -5.30 -4.00
C CYS A 221 12.21 -5.47 -3.36
N VAL A 222 12.45 -6.57 -2.65
CA VAL A 222 13.77 -6.87 -2.09
C VAL A 222 14.83 -6.88 -3.20
N ASN A 223 14.61 -7.62 -4.28
CA ASN A 223 15.56 -7.75 -5.38
C ASN A 223 15.89 -6.40 -6.04
N ASN A 224 14.91 -5.50 -6.16
CA ASN A 224 15.14 -4.15 -6.66
C ASN A 224 15.99 -3.34 -5.68
N GLY A 225 15.66 -3.35 -4.39
CA GLY A 225 16.45 -2.67 -3.36
C GLY A 225 17.89 -3.18 -3.21
N LEU A 226 18.12 -4.47 -3.46
CA LEU A 226 19.45 -5.08 -3.48
C LEU A 226 20.32 -4.64 -4.67
N LYS A 227 19.71 -4.07 -5.73
CA LYS A 227 20.41 -3.62 -6.95
C LYS A 227 20.49 -2.09 -7.04
N ALA A 228 19.49 -1.39 -6.50
CA ALA A 228 19.36 0.04 -6.63
C ALA A 228 20.44 0.79 -5.83
N GLU A 229 21.05 1.78 -6.48
CA GLU A 229 22.05 2.66 -5.89
C GLU A 229 21.61 4.13 -6.02
N GLY A 230 22.35 5.04 -5.38
CA GLY A 230 22.08 6.47 -5.45
C GLY A 230 21.51 7.05 -4.17
N ILE A 231 20.94 8.26 -4.28
CA ILE A 231 20.42 9.06 -3.17
C ILE A 231 18.89 8.97 -3.18
N LEU A 232 18.28 8.74 -2.02
CA LEU A 232 16.84 8.72 -1.87
C LEU A 232 16.24 10.12 -2.09
N PRO A 233 15.04 10.22 -2.70
CA PRO A 233 14.34 11.49 -2.84
C PRO A 233 13.91 12.06 -1.47
N GLY A 234 13.50 13.33 -1.44
CA GLY A 234 13.00 13.99 -0.22
C GLY A 234 13.97 14.97 0.45
N GLY A 235 15.11 15.29 -0.17
CA GLY A 235 15.98 16.41 0.24
C GLY A 235 16.89 16.16 1.43
N LEU A 236 16.83 14.99 2.07
CA LEU A 236 17.67 14.62 3.22
C LEU A 236 19.04 14.03 2.84
N ASN A 237 19.35 13.94 1.54
CA ASN A 237 20.61 13.39 1.00
C ASN A 237 20.99 12.01 1.55
N VAL A 238 19.99 11.16 1.82
CA VAL A 238 20.20 9.81 2.35
C VAL A 238 20.66 8.88 1.24
N GLN A 239 21.87 8.33 1.37
CA GLN A 239 22.39 7.33 0.43
C GLN A 239 21.73 5.97 0.65
N ARG A 240 21.40 5.29 -0.45
CA ARG A 240 21.04 3.87 -0.44
C ARG A 240 22.23 3.03 0.01
N ARG A 241 21.98 2.05 0.87
CA ARG A 241 22.99 1.21 1.53
C ARG A 241 22.80 -0.26 1.23
N ALA A 242 21.60 -0.70 0.87
CA ALA A 242 21.27 -2.11 0.67
C ALA A 242 22.16 -2.78 -0.38
N ALA A 243 22.34 -2.17 -1.57
CA ALA A 243 23.16 -2.75 -2.64
C ALA A 243 24.63 -2.99 -2.22
N ARG A 244 25.24 -2.05 -1.50
CA ARG A 244 26.60 -2.20 -0.97
C ARG A 244 26.68 -3.30 0.09
N LEU A 245 25.74 -3.32 1.03
CA LEU A 245 25.69 -4.35 2.07
C LEU A 245 25.50 -5.75 1.48
N HIS A 246 24.67 -5.87 0.43
CA HIS A 246 24.47 -7.11 -0.29
C HIS A 246 25.77 -7.66 -0.90
N ARG A 247 26.55 -6.81 -1.58
CA ARG A 247 27.85 -7.21 -2.13
C ARG A 247 28.80 -7.71 -1.04
N ASN A 248 28.89 -6.99 0.08
CA ASN A 248 29.74 -7.38 1.20
C ASN A 248 29.34 -8.75 1.78
N LEU A 249 28.04 -9.01 1.95
CA LEU A 249 27.55 -10.28 2.50
C LEU A 249 27.79 -11.47 1.55
N LEU A 250 27.69 -11.26 0.24
CA LEU A 250 28.03 -12.28 -0.76
C LEU A 250 29.53 -12.59 -0.76
N GLU A 251 30.40 -11.63 -0.45
CA GLU A 251 31.84 -11.86 -0.34
C GLU A 251 32.21 -12.62 0.93
N ILE A 252 31.58 -12.30 2.07
CA ILE A 252 31.79 -12.99 3.36
C ILE A 252 31.28 -14.43 3.31
N GLY A 253 30.20 -14.71 2.58
CA GLY A 253 29.64 -16.06 2.44
C GLY A 253 30.48 -17.05 1.61
N LYS A 254 31.65 -16.65 1.11
CA LYS A 254 32.55 -17.53 0.36
C LYS A 254 33.24 -18.55 1.30
N PRO A 255 33.55 -19.78 0.84
CA PRO A 255 34.03 -20.89 1.68
C PRO A 255 35.29 -20.64 2.54
N ASN A 256 35.99 -19.52 2.34
CA ASN A 256 37.27 -19.21 2.97
C ASN A 256 37.18 -18.19 4.13
N VAL A 257 35.98 -17.79 4.57
CA VAL A 257 35.79 -16.81 5.66
C VAL A 257 34.99 -17.43 6.81
N ILE A 258 35.60 -17.50 8.00
CA ILE A 258 34.99 -18.04 9.22
C ILE A 258 34.00 -17.01 9.77
N GLY A 259 32.69 -17.16 9.47
CA GLY A 259 31.66 -16.21 9.90
C GLY A 259 30.24 -16.77 9.85
N SER A 260 29.97 -17.89 10.54
CA SER A 260 28.75 -18.68 10.32
C SER A 260 27.53 -18.38 11.22
N THR A 261 27.52 -17.28 12.00
CA THR A 261 26.32 -16.89 12.78
C THR A 261 26.01 -15.39 12.80
N LEU A 262 27.01 -14.51 12.72
CA LEU A 262 26.77 -13.06 12.53
C LEU A 262 26.11 -12.76 11.17
N SER A 263 26.41 -13.56 10.13
CA SER A 263 25.90 -13.34 8.76
C SER A 263 24.38 -13.50 8.63
N ALA A 264 23.75 -14.37 9.42
CA ALA A 264 22.31 -14.64 9.39
C ALA A 264 21.46 -13.40 9.73
N MET A 265 21.80 -12.70 10.81
CA MET A 265 21.10 -11.47 11.20
C MET A 265 21.37 -10.31 10.23
N GLU A 266 22.55 -10.27 9.61
CA GLU A 266 22.87 -9.27 8.60
C GLU A 266 21.99 -9.40 7.35
N TRP A 267 21.59 -10.62 6.98
CA TRP A 267 20.62 -10.83 5.90
C TRP A 267 19.24 -10.27 6.23
N VAL A 268 18.73 -10.45 7.46
CA VAL A 268 17.45 -9.86 7.89
C VAL A 268 17.51 -8.34 7.80
N ASN A 269 18.58 -7.72 8.32
CA ASN A 269 18.78 -6.28 8.24
C ASN A 269 18.86 -5.79 6.79
N LEU A 270 19.58 -6.52 5.93
CA LEU A 270 19.71 -6.21 4.52
C LEU A 270 18.34 -6.22 3.83
N TYR A 271 17.53 -7.25 4.04
CA TYR A 271 16.22 -7.36 3.41
C TYR A 271 15.27 -6.24 3.86
N ALA A 272 15.24 -5.94 5.16
CA ALA A 272 14.41 -4.86 5.70
C ALA A 272 14.84 -3.50 5.13
N LEU A 273 16.15 -3.26 5.04
CA LEU A 273 16.73 -2.04 4.49
C LEU A 273 16.42 -1.89 3.00
N ALA A 274 16.57 -2.97 2.21
CA ALA A 274 16.26 -2.97 0.78
C ALA A 274 14.80 -2.56 0.52
N VAL A 275 13.85 -3.12 1.27
CA VAL A 275 12.43 -2.78 1.14
C VAL A 275 12.17 -1.33 1.55
N ASN A 276 12.72 -0.87 2.68
CA ASN A 276 12.48 0.50 3.15
C ASN A 276 13.10 1.56 2.21
N GLU A 277 14.26 1.27 1.59
CA GLU A 277 14.88 2.13 0.58
C GLU A 277 14.04 2.18 -0.71
N GLU A 278 13.50 1.05 -1.17
CA GLU A 278 12.56 1.02 -2.29
C GLU A 278 11.26 1.78 -1.97
N ASN A 279 10.77 1.68 -0.73
CA ASN A 279 9.56 2.39 -0.32
C ASN A 279 9.78 3.89 -0.40
N ALA A 280 10.88 4.37 0.19
CA ALA A 280 11.25 5.78 0.16
C ALA A 280 11.45 6.31 -1.27
N ALA A 281 11.85 5.46 -2.21
CA ALA A 281 12.01 5.82 -3.61
C ALA A 281 10.73 5.74 -4.46
N GLY A 282 9.60 5.35 -3.87
CA GLY A 282 8.32 5.24 -4.59
C GLY A 282 8.15 3.95 -5.39
N GLY A 283 8.92 2.91 -5.08
CA GLY A 283 8.85 1.61 -5.73
C GLY A 283 7.56 0.83 -5.42
N ARG A 284 7.43 -0.35 -6.05
CA ARG A 284 6.35 -1.31 -5.78
C ARG A 284 6.44 -1.79 -4.34
N MET A 285 5.33 -1.73 -3.59
CA MET A 285 5.31 -2.08 -2.17
C MET A 285 4.20 -3.08 -1.83
N VAL A 286 4.38 -3.77 -0.72
CA VAL A 286 3.30 -4.50 -0.04
C VAL A 286 3.18 -3.97 1.38
N THR A 287 1.98 -3.55 1.77
CA THR A 287 1.72 -3.12 3.16
C THR A 287 1.91 -4.28 4.12
N ALA A 288 2.49 -4.03 5.30
CA ALA A 288 2.65 -5.07 6.33
C ALA A 288 2.71 -4.49 7.76
N PRO A 289 1.65 -3.85 8.30
CA PRO A 289 0.35 -3.56 7.69
C PRO A 289 0.29 -2.18 7.00
N THR A 290 1.39 -1.44 6.99
CA THR A 290 1.55 -0.14 6.33
C THR A 290 2.85 -0.09 5.53
N ASN A 291 2.99 0.84 4.59
CA ASN A 291 4.21 1.02 3.81
C ASN A 291 5.44 1.31 4.69
N GLY A 292 5.28 2.08 5.77
CA GLY A 292 6.38 2.42 6.68
C GLY A 292 6.98 1.23 7.44
N ALA A 293 6.19 0.16 7.62
CA ALA A 293 6.61 -1.07 8.30
C ALA A 293 6.89 -2.22 7.31
N ALA A 294 6.83 -1.94 6.00
CA ALA A 294 6.81 -2.96 4.95
C ALA A 294 8.03 -3.88 4.93
N GLY A 295 9.18 -3.45 5.47
CA GLY A 295 10.42 -4.25 5.44
C GLY A 295 10.46 -5.44 6.40
N ILE A 296 9.68 -5.47 7.47
CA ILE A 296 9.86 -6.45 8.55
C ILE A 296 9.40 -7.84 8.13
N VAL A 297 8.14 -7.96 7.69
CA VAL A 297 7.53 -9.23 7.27
C VAL A 297 8.31 -9.92 6.14
N PRO A 298 8.65 -9.25 5.02
CA PRO A 298 9.45 -9.87 3.98
C PRO A 298 10.85 -10.23 4.44
N ALA A 299 11.50 -9.44 5.31
CA ALA A 299 12.84 -9.75 5.79
C ALA A 299 12.89 -11.08 6.58
N VAL A 300 11.92 -11.29 7.47
CA VAL A 300 11.82 -12.53 8.25
C VAL A 300 11.49 -13.72 7.35
N LEU A 301 10.55 -13.55 6.41
CA LEU A 301 10.17 -14.63 5.50
C LEU A 301 11.31 -14.99 4.54
N HIS A 302 12.01 -14.01 3.95
CA HIS A 302 13.19 -14.24 3.13
C HIS A 302 14.29 -14.99 3.89
N TYR A 303 14.51 -14.63 5.15
CA TYR A 303 15.46 -15.33 6.00
C TYR A 303 15.06 -16.80 6.18
N TYR A 304 13.81 -17.07 6.57
CA TYR A 304 13.31 -18.44 6.73
C TYR A 304 13.45 -19.25 5.43
N MET A 305 12.98 -18.70 4.31
CA MET A 305 13.02 -19.36 3.00
C MET A 305 14.44 -19.61 2.50
N ARG A 306 15.42 -18.80 2.91
CA ARG A 306 16.82 -18.93 2.47
C ARG A 306 17.62 -19.92 3.32
N PHE A 307 17.42 -19.92 4.63
CA PHE A 307 18.29 -20.62 5.58
C PHE A 307 17.69 -21.91 6.13
N ASN A 308 16.40 -22.17 5.92
CA ASN A 308 15.79 -23.45 6.22
C ASN A 308 15.76 -24.33 4.96
N PRO A 309 16.52 -25.46 4.91
CA PRO A 309 16.55 -26.34 3.74
C PRO A 309 15.21 -27.03 3.46
N ASP A 310 14.35 -27.16 4.47
CA ASP A 310 13.04 -27.81 4.36
C ASP A 310 11.91 -26.82 4.04
N ALA A 311 12.23 -25.54 3.80
CA ALA A 311 11.23 -24.52 3.50
C ALA A 311 10.50 -24.78 2.17
N SER A 312 9.19 -24.56 2.19
CA SER A 312 8.29 -24.81 1.07
C SER A 312 7.31 -23.65 0.83
N GLU A 313 6.61 -23.66 -0.30
CA GLU A 313 5.54 -22.66 -0.56
C GLU A 313 4.39 -22.75 0.46
N GLN A 314 4.16 -23.92 1.06
CA GLN A 314 3.15 -24.06 2.11
C GLN A 314 3.54 -23.27 3.38
N ASP A 315 4.83 -23.16 3.69
CA ASP A 315 5.30 -22.35 4.81
C ASP A 315 5.04 -20.86 4.58
N VAL A 316 5.14 -20.38 3.33
CA VAL A 316 4.79 -19.00 2.96
C VAL A 316 3.33 -18.72 3.28
N VAL A 317 2.44 -19.62 2.86
CA VAL A 317 1.00 -19.52 3.12
C VAL A 317 0.73 -19.54 4.63
N ASP A 318 1.30 -20.49 5.35
CA ASP A 318 1.13 -20.61 6.79
C ASP A 318 1.64 -19.38 7.55
N PHE A 319 2.78 -18.83 7.12
CA PHE A 319 3.38 -17.63 7.69
C PHE A 319 2.47 -16.41 7.54
N PHE A 320 1.96 -16.13 6.33
CA PHE A 320 1.06 -14.98 6.12
C PHE A 320 -0.23 -15.11 6.91
N LEU A 321 -0.84 -16.30 6.94
CA LEU A 321 -2.08 -16.54 7.67
C LEU A 321 -1.86 -16.41 9.19
N ALA A 322 -0.75 -16.92 9.72
CA ALA A 322 -0.42 -16.75 11.13
C ALA A 322 -0.12 -15.28 11.49
N ALA A 323 0.65 -14.58 10.65
CA ALA A 323 0.92 -13.15 10.83
C ALA A 323 -0.37 -12.32 10.77
N ALA A 324 -1.30 -12.67 9.88
CA ALA A 324 -2.59 -12.03 9.77
C ALA A 324 -3.43 -12.17 11.03
N ALA A 325 -3.47 -13.35 11.65
CA ALA A 325 -4.20 -13.55 12.90
C ALA A 325 -3.74 -12.57 14.00
N VAL A 326 -2.42 -12.36 14.13
CA VAL A 326 -1.84 -11.41 15.09
C VAL A 326 -2.17 -9.97 14.68
N GLY A 327 -2.02 -9.63 13.39
CA GLY A 327 -2.37 -8.29 12.88
C GLY A 327 -3.86 -7.94 13.07
N ILE A 328 -4.75 -8.92 12.93
CA ILE A 328 -6.20 -8.76 13.18
C ILE A 328 -6.46 -8.49 14.66
N LEU A 329 -5.78 -9.17 15.58
CA LEU A 329 -5.90 -8.90 17.02
C LEU A 329 -5.49 -7.46 17.34
N CYS A 330 -4.38 -6.97 16.75
CA CYS A 330 -3.97 -5.58 16.91
C CYS A 330 -5.03 -4.63 16.33
N LYS A 331 -5.48 -4.86 15.09
CA LYS A 331 -6.45 -3.97 14.41
C LYS A 331 -7.84 -3.95 15.04
N LYS A 332 -8.32 -5.06 15.62
CA LYS A 332 -9.63 -5.11 16.30
C LYS A 332 -9.61 -4.38 17.64
N ASN A 333 -8.48 -4.40 18.34
CA ASN A 333 -8.36 -3.90 19.71
C ASN A 333 -7.61 -2.56 19.81
N ALA A 334 -6.97 -2.12 18.73
CA ALA A 334 -6.20 -0.89 18.64
C ALA A 334 -6.23 -0.36 17.19
N SER A 335 -5.85 0.90 17.02
CA SER A 335 -5.62 1.44 15.68
C SER A 335 -4.30 0.91 15.10
N ILE A 336 -4.28 0.69 13.78
CA ILE A 336 -3.05 0.46 12.99
C ILE A 336 -2.58 1.74 12.29
N SER A 337 -3.29 2.85 12.50
CA SER A 337 -2.91 4.15 11.95
C SER A 337 -1.77 4.72 12.78
N GLY A 338 -0.62 4.92 12.13
CA GLY A 338 0.50 5.62 12.76
C GLY A 338 0.14 7.04 13.22
N ALA A 339 -0.92 7.64 12.67
CA ALA A 339 -1.42 8.95 13.11
C ALA A 339 -2.17 8.89 14.45
N GLU A 340 -2.70 7.72 14.85
CA GLU A 340 -3.52 7.56 16.04
C GLU A 340 -2.75 6.92 17.21
N VAL A 341 -1.85 5.97 16.93
CA VAL A 341 -1.09 5.24 17.97
C VAL A 341 0.42 5.35 17.82
N GLY A 342 0.93 6.07 16.81
CA GLY A 342 2.37 6.15 16.52
C GLY A 342 2.93 4.87 15.91
N CYS A 343 4.27 4.73 15.90
CA CYS A 343 4.99 3.64 15.24
C CYS A 343 4.78 2.24 15.87
N GLN A 344 4.07 2.12 16.99
CA GLN A 344 3.86 0.85 17.68
C GLN A 344 2.72 -0.01 17.11
N GLY A 345 1.81 0.58 16.33
CA GLY A 345 0.62 -0.09 15.77
C GLY A 345 0.89 -0.87 14.49
#